data_AF-A0A9X2WEY8-F1
#
_entry.id   AF-A0A9X2WEY8-F1
#
_cell.length_a   1.000
_cell.length_b   1.000
_cell.length_c   1.000
_cell.angle_alpha   90.00
_cell.angle_beta   90.00
_cell.angle_gamma   90.00
#
_symmetry.space_group_name_H-M   'P 1'
#
loop_
_entity.id
_entity.type
_entity.pdbx_description
1 polymer ?
#
loop_
_entity_poly.entity_id
_entity_poly.type
_entity_poly.pdbx_seq_one_letter_code
_entity_poly.pdbx_strand_id
1 'polypeptide(L)'
;MVVDVGTDISCCYRPNRLFYYISFFRLARNVDKRLLDNPVFYGNEAGPTHFTNISAWMVARDHFCSHADCHLAAISLRATLRRLMMKKILLASAIVTLAFSSASMAAGDAAAGQAKSGICTACHNADGNSMVPMYPKLAGQHAAYLENALKAYRDGQRTGGNAAIMAPMAKGLSDQDIANLAAYYSQQKAK
;
A
#
# COMPACT_ATOMS: atom_id res chain seq x y z
N MET A 1 -62.78 -39.17 21.56
CA MET A 1 -61.65 -38.60 22.31
C MET A 1 -60.39 -38.73 21.45
N VAL A 2 -59.69 -37.61 21.32
CA VAL A 2 -58.35 -37.33 20.76
C VAL A 2 -57.34 -38.41 21.23
N VAL A 3 -56.27 -38.84 20.55
CA VAL A 3 -55.04 -38.17 20.03
C VAL A 3 -54.22 -39.25 19.27
N ASP A 4 -53.75 -38.98 18.05
CA ASP A 4 -52.41 -38.46 17.68
C ASP A 4 -51.34 -39.58 17.51
N VAL A 5 -50.97 -39.83 16.24
CA VAL A 5 -49.83 -40.66 15.83
C VAL A 5 -48.92 -39.75 15.02
N GLY A 6 -47.69 -39.57 15.50
CA GLY A 6 -46.71 -38.69 14.90
C GLY A 6 -46.16 -39.17 13.55
N THR A 7 -45.68 -38.21 12.77
CA THR A 7 -44.78 -38.45 11.63
C THR A 7 -43.94 -37.20 11.31
N ASP A 8 -42.62 -37.43 11.30
CA ASP A 8 -41.58 -36.84 10.45
C ASP A 8 -41.12 -35.37 10.60
N ILE A 9 -40.03 -35.20 11.36
CA ILE A 9 -39.12 -34.03 11.38
C ILE A 9 -37.92 -34.19 10.40
N SER A 10 -37.98 -35.10 9.43
CA SER A 10 -36.92 -35.25 8.42
C SER A 10 -37.16 -34.41 7.17
N CYS A 11 -37.01 -33.09 7.24
CA CYS A 11 -36.78 -32.25 6.06
C CYS A 11 -36.28 -30.86 6.45
N CYS A 12 -34.95 -30.69 6.53
CA CYS A 12 -34.18 -29.49 6.13
C CYS A 12 -32.82 -29.41 6.86
N TYR A 13 -31.97 -30.42 6.67
CA TYR A 13 -30.52 -30.24 6.82
C TYR A 13 -29.83 -30.73 5.55
N ARG A 14 -29.37 -29.81 4.70
CA ARG A 14 -28.37 -30.09 3.65
C ARG A 14 -27.17 -29.17 3.83
N PRO A 15 -25.99 -29.70 4.21
CA PRO A 15 -24.75 -28.95 4.20
C PRO A 15 -24.03 -29.19 2.88
N ASN A 16 -24.13 -28.26 1.92
CA ASN A 16 -23.08 -27.96 0.92
C ASN A 16 -23.65 -27.15 -0.25
N ARG A 17 -23.46 -25.83 -0.21
CA ARG A 17 -23.38 -24.97 -1.40
C ARG A 17 -22.57 -23.73 -1.09
N LEU A 18 -21.31 -23.94 -0.70
CA LEU A 18 -20.34 -22.90 -0.45
C LEU A 18 -19.14 -23.06 -1.40
N PHE A 19 -19.36 -23.11 -2.71
CA PHE A 19 -18.23 -23.18 -3.67
C PHE A 19 -18.42 -22.45 -5.00
N TYR A 20 -19.46 -21.62 -5.19
CA TYR A 20 -19.72 -21.02 -6.51
C TYR A 20 -20.00 -19.51 -6.50
N TYR A 21 -19.38 -18.73 -5.60
CA TYR A 21 -19.58 -17.28 -5.57
C TYR A 21 -18.31 -16.42 -5.49
N ILE A 22 -17.12 -17.01 -5.63
CA ILE A 22 -15.84 -16.27 -5.53
C ILE A 22 -15.07 -16.12 -6.86
N SER A 23 -15.62 -16.59 -7.99
CA SER A 23 -14.95 -16.49 -9.30
C SER A 23 -15.50 -15.42 -10.26
N PHE A 24 -16.55 -14.68 -9.89
CA PHE A 24 -17.17 -13.68 -10.80
C PHE A 24 -16.75 -12.22 -10.57
N PHE A 25 -16.05 -11.89 -9.48
CA PHE A 25 -15.70 -10.50 -9.15
C PHE A 25 -14.33 -10.02 -9.68
N ARG A 26 -13.59 -10.83 -10.46
CA ARG A 26 -12.28 -10.45 -11.02
C ARG A 26 -12.21 -10.38 -12.55
N LEU A 27 -13.34 -10.38 -13.25
CA LEU A 27 -13.39 -10.24 -14.72
C LEU A 27 -14.37 -9.16 -15.22
N ALA A 28 -14.64 -8.12 -14.42
CA ALA A 28 -15.55 -7.03 -14.80
C ALA A 28 -14.91 -5.63 -14.68
N ARG A 29 -13.60 -5.51 -14.94
CA ARG A 29 -12.91 -4.20 -15.01
C ARG A 29 -12.32 -3.82 -16.37
N ASN A 30 -12.46 -4.67 -17.40
CA ASN A 30 -12.01 -4.37 -18.77
C ASN A 30 -13.11 -4.67 -19.81
N VAL A 31 -14.33 -4.15 -19.59
CA VAL A 31 -15.33 -4.12 -20.66
C VAL A 31 -15.24 -2.77 -21.35
N ASP A 32 -14.68 -2.81 -22.56
CA ASP A 32 -14.66 -1.72 -23.52
C ASP A 32 -16.09 -1.25 -23.79
N LYS A 33 -16.35 0.05 -23.61
CA LYS A 33 -17.67 0.67 -23.78
C LYS A 33 -18.14 0.73 -25.26
N ARG A 34 -17.40 0.12 -26.19
CA ARG A 34 -17.74 0.09 -27.63
C ARG A 34 -18.70 -1.02 -28.06
N LEU A 35 -19.25 -1.82 -27.14
CA LEU A 35 -20.17 -2.92 -27.47
C LEU A 35 -21.66 -2.65 -27.14
N LEU A 36 -22.02 -1.40 -26.81
CA LEU A 36 -23.41 -1.05 -26.47
C LEU A 36 -24.28 -0.57 -27.66
N ASP A 37 -23.75 -0.54 -28.89
CA ASP A 37 -24.44 0.09 -30.03
C ASP A 37 -24.92 -0.89 -31.12
N ASN A 38 -25.30 -2.14 -30.79
CA ASN A 38 -25.89 -3.03 -31.80
C ASN A 38 -27.12 -3.81 -31.28
N PRO A 39 -28.34 -3.41 -31.68
CA PRO A 39 -29.55 -4.14 -31.36
C PRO A 39 -29.86 -5.14 -32.49
N VAL A 40 -29.63 -6.43 -32.24
CA VAL A 40 -30.17 -7.51 -33.07
C VAL A 40 -31.14 -8.37 -32.26
N PHE A 41 -32.35 -8.39 -32.80
CA PHE A 41 -33.57 -9.08 -32.43
C PHE A 41 -33.43 -10.60 -32.25
N TYR A 42 -34.25 -11.17 -31.36
CA TYR A 42 -35.15 -12.33 -31.51
C TYR A 42 -35.97 -12.39 -30.19
N GLY A 43 -37.30 -12.18 -30.14
CA GLY A 43 -38.39 -12.91 -30.79
C GLY A 43 -38.73 -14.16 -29.94
N ASN A 44 -39.57 -14.04 -28.90
CA ASN A 44 -41.02 -14.35 -28.87
C ASN A 44 -41.38 -15.80 -29.25
N GLU A 45 -41.81 -16.63 -28.29
CA GLU A 45 -42.81 -17.71 -28.47
C GLU A 45 -43.32 -18.18 -27.08
N ALA A 46 -44.58 -18.63 -27.05
CA ALA A 46 -45.34 -19.29 -25.96
C ALA A 46 -46.20 -18.42 -25.01
N GLY A 47 -47.41 -18.07 -25.48
CA GLY A 47 -48.61 -17.97 -24.62
C GLY A 47 -49.25 -19.36 -24.41
N PRO A 48 -50.58 -19.46 -24.23
CA PRO A 48 -51.36 -18.93 -23.12
C PRO A 48 -52.33 -20.00 -22.54
N THR A 49 -52.64 -20.02 -21.24
CA THR A 49 -53.91 -20.58 -20.76
C THR A 49 -54.41 -19.95 -19.45
N HIS A 50 -55.61 -19.39 -19.57
CA HIS A 50 -56.62 -19.05 -18.57
C HIS A 50 -56.47 -19.67 -17.17
N PHE A 51 -56.43 -18.81 -16.15
CA PHE A 51 -56.94 -19.11 -14.81
C PHE A 51 -57.89 -18.00 -14.36
N THR A 52 -59.17 -18.16 -14.70
CA THR A 52 -60.29 -17.38 -14.19
C THR A 52 -60.85 -18.07 -12.95
N ASN A 53 -60.23 -17.92 -11.77
CA ASN A 53 -60.91 -18.18 -10.50
C ASN A 53 -60.20 -17.52 -9.31
N ILE A 54 -60.87 -16.54 -8.68
CA ILE A 54 -60.38 -15.78 -7.51
C ILE A 54 -60.50 -16.59 -6.20
N SER A 55 -61.15 -17.75 -6.21
CA SER A 55 -61.45 -18.53 -4.99
C SER A 55 -60.29 -19.36 -4.42
N ALA A 56 -59.17 -19.49 -5.14
CA ALA A 56 -58.04 -20.30 -4.69
C ALA A 56 -57.06 -19.56 -3.76
N TRP A 57 -57.25 -18.26 -3.52
CA TRP A 57 -56.34 -17.44 -2.71
C TRP A 57 -56.60 -17.48 -1.20
N MET A 58 -57.68 -18.12 -0.73
CA MET A 58 -58.06 -18.08 0.69
C MET A 58 -57.72 -19.33 1.52
N VAL A 59 -57.17 -20.40 0.93
CA VAL A 59 -56.78 -21.61 1.69
C VAL A 59 -55.26 -21.75 1.86
N ALA A 60 -54.45 -20.94 1.17
CA ALA A 60 -52.99 -20.94 1.32
C ALA A 60 -52.47 -19.93 2.37
N ARG A 61 -53.33 -19.45 3.29
CA ARG A 61 -52.98 -18.41 4.27
C ARG A 61 -52.91 -18.90 5.73
N ASP A 62 -52.92 -20.20 5.98
CA ASP A 62 -52.91 -20.73 7.36
C ASP A 62 -51.68 -21.61 7.68
N HIS A 63 -50.58 -21.51 6.91
CA HIS A 63 -49.30 -22.17 7.22
C HIS A 63 -48.16 -21.18 7.54
N PHE A 64 -48.52 -19.99 8.04
CA PHE A 64 -47.57 -18.99 8.50
C PHE A 64 -47.42 -19.03 10.03
N CYS A 65 -46.82 -20.11 10.53
CA CYS A 65 -46.22 -20.12 11.86
C CYS A 65 -44.76 -20.59 11.72
N SER A 66 -43.83 -19.85 12.34
CA SER A 66 -42.38 -20.09 12.47
C SER A 66 -41.41 -19.61 11.37
N HIS A 67 -41.55 -18.37 10.87
CA HIS A 67 -40.40 -17.66 10.25
C HIS A 67 -39.88 -16.45 11.05
N ALA A 68 -40.72 -15.82 11.89
CA ALA A 68 -40.31 -14.63 12.64
C ALA A 68 -39.25 -14.93 13.71
N ASP A 69 -39.34 -16.08 14.38
CA ASP A 69 -38.43 -16.44 15.47
C ASP A 69 -37.06 -16.97 14.98
N CYS A 70 -36.98 -17.48 13.75
CA CYS A 70 -35.70 -17.86 13.12
C CYS A 70 -34.87 -16.64 12.66
N HIS A 71 -35.52 -15.50 12.38
CA HIS A 71 -34.84 -14.30 11.88
C HIS A 71 -34.09 -13.55 13.00
N LEU A 72 -34.64 -13.49 14.21
CA LEU A 72 -34.03 -12.79 15.35
C LEU A 72 -32.75 -13.49 15.85
N ALA A 73 -32.72 -14.83 15.86
CA ALA A 73 -31.52 -15.58 16.22
C ALA A 73 -30.38 -15.40 15.20
N ALA A 74 -30.70 -15.38 13.89
CA ALA A 74 -29.70 -15.22 12.83
C ALA A 74 -29.11 -13.79 12.76
N ILE A 75 -29.89 -12.75 13.09
CA ILE A 75 -29.43 -11.35 13.12
C ILE A 75 -28.46 -11.13 14.31
N SER A 76 -28.76 -11.70 15.48
CA SER A 76 -27.91 -11.58 16.66
C SER A 76 -26.56 -12.29 16.50
N LEU A 77 -26.53 -13.46 15.84
CA LEU A 77 -25.31 -14.20 15.55
C LEU A 77 -24.42 -13.49 14.51
N ARG A 78 -25.03 -12.88 13.48
CA ARG A 78 -24.28 -12.08 12.49
C ARG A 78 -23.69 -10.81 13.11
N ALA A 79 -24.39 -10.18 14.06
CA ALA A 79 -23.90 -8.98 14.76
C ALA A 79 -22.77 -9.30 15.76
N THR A 80 -22.85 -10.42 16.48
CA THR A 80 -21.79 -10.88 17.39
C THR A 80 -20.53 -11.33 16.65
N LEU A 81 -20.67 -12.07 15.54
CA LEU A 81 -19.55 -12.44 14.68
C LEU A 81 -18.84 -11.22 14.06
N ARG A 82 -19.60 -10.20 13.63
CA ARG A 82 -19.02 -8.93 13.13
C ARG A 82 -18.26 -8.16 14.22
N ARG A 83 -18.79 -8.11 15.45
CA ARG A 83 -18.09 -7.47 16.59
C ARG A 83 -16.80 -8.20 16.96
N LEU A 84 -16.78 -9.53 16.87
CA LEU A 84 -15.59 -10.35 17.12
C LEU A 84 -14.53 -10.18 16.02
N MET A 85 -14.96 -10.13 14.75
CA MET A 85 -14.07 -9.88 13.61
C MET A 85 -13.46 -8.47 13.65
N MET A 86 -14.24 -7.44 13.96
CA MET A 86 -13.72 -6.07 14.07
C MET A 86 -12.71 -5.90 15.21
N LYS A 87 -12.91 -6.53 16.39
CA LYS A 87 -11.93 -6.49 17.49
C LYS A 87 -10.60 -7.16 17.12
N LYS A 88 -10.64 -8.27 16.37
CA LYS A 88 -9.43 -8.96 15.88
C LYS A 88 -8.69 -8.12 14.83
N ILE A 89 -9.42 -7.42 13.96
CA ILE A 89 -8.83 -6.49 12.99
C ILE A 89 -8.19 -5.29 13.70
N LEU A 90 -8.85 -4.71 14.71
CA LEU A 90 -8.29 -3.60 15.50
C LEU A 90 -7.04 -4.01 16.30
N LEU A 91 -7.02 -5.22 16.86
CA LEU A 91 -5.83 -5.77 17.55
C LEU A 91 -4.68 -6.05 16.57
N ALA A 92 -4.98 -6.57 15.37
CA ALA A 92 -3.96 -6.85 14.37
C ALA A 92 -3.35 -5.57 13.75
N SER A 93 -4.14 -4.49 13.60
CA SER A 93 -3.63 -3.21 13.08
C SER A 93 -2.64 -2.52 14.02
N ALA A 94 -2.78 -2.71 15.34
CA ALA A 94 -1.87 -2.12 16.32
C ALA A 94 -0.45 -2.73 16.26
N ILE A 95 -0.31 -3.97 15.78
CA ILE A 95 0.98 -4.67 15.67
C ILE A 95 1.72 -4.23 14.40
N VAL A 96 0.99 -3.95 13.31
CA VAL A 96 1.58 -3.50 12.04
C VAL A 96 2.18 -2.10 12.12
N THR A 97 1.64 -1.21 12.96
CA THR A 97 2.16 0.14 13.15
C THR A 97 3.48 0.21 13.94
N LEU A 98 3.83 -0.81 14.72
CA LEU A 98 5.13 -0.86 15.43
C LEU A 98 6.30 -1.31 14.52
N ALA A 99 6.01 -2.00 13.42
CA ALA A 99 7.03 -2.52 12.51
C ALA A 99 7.55 -1.47 11.51
N PHE A 100 6.93 -0.30 11.42
CA PHE A 100 7.38 0.82 10.59
C PHE A 100 8.28 1.78 11.39
N SER A 101 9.19 1.23 12.19
CA SER A 101 10.24 2.00 12.83
C SER A 101 11.31 2.32 11.77
N SER A 102 11.10 3.45 11.11
CA SER A 102 12.06 4.27 10.34
C SER A 102 13.43 3.64 10.09
N ALA A 103 13.69 3.24 8.83
CA ALA A 103 15.03 3.28 8.29
C ALA A 103 15.51 4.74 8.34
N SER A 104 16.19 5.13 9.41
CA SER A 104 16.94 6.37 9.47
C SER A 104 18.04 6.23 8.43
N MET A 105 17.86 6.85 7.26
CA MET A 105 19.00 7.21 6.43
C MET A 105 19.89 8.04 7.35
N ALA A 106 21.00 7.46 7.81
CA ALA A 106 21.92 8.16 8.69
C ALA A 106 22.40 9.40 7.94
N ALA A 107 21.84 10.56 8.29
CA ALA A 107 22.30 11.84 7.79
C ALA A 107 23.77 12.01 8.19
N GLY A 108 24.58 12.61 7.31
CA GLY A 108 25.98 12.86 7.61
C GLY A 108 26.16 13.67 8.90
N ASP A 109 27.13 13.30 9.72
CA ASP A 109 27.53 14.03 10.92
C ASP A 109 28.52 15.15 10.53
N ALA A 110 28.09 16.40 10.69
CA ALA A 110 28.90 17.57 10.37
C ALA A 110 30.13 17.71 11.28
N ALA A 111 30.07 17.28 12.53
CA ALA A 111 31.22 17.34 13.45
C ALA A 111 32.29 16.31 13.04
N ALA A 112 31.86 15.09 12.70
CA ALA A 112 32.75 14.09 12.12
C ALA A 112 33.32 14.55 10.76
N GLY A 113 32.50 15.23 9.95
CA GLY A 113 32.91 15.83 8.68
C GLY A 113 33.98 16.90 8.86
N GLN A 114 33.83 17.76 9.86
CA GLN A 114 34.83 18.78 10.21
C GLN A 114 36.17 18.14 10.61
N ALA A 115 36.15 17.08 11.40
CA ALA A 115 37.39 16.38 11.79
C ALA A 115 38.10 15.76 10.57
N LYS A 116 37.34 15.29 9.59
CA LYS A 116 37.87 14.68 8.37
C LYS A 116 38.28 15.70 7.29
N SER A 117 37.77 16.93 7.35
CA SER A 117 37.97 17.95 6.32
C SER A 117 39.38 18.53 6.25
N GLY A 118 40.28 18.18 7.19
CA GLY A 118 41.65 18.72 7.27
C GLY A 118 42.40 18.71 5.94
N ILE A 119 42.33 17.62 5.19
CA ILE A 119 42.97 17.50 3.87
C ILE A 119 42.30 18.39 2.80
N CYS A 120 41.00 18.61 2.91
CA CYS A 120 40.21 19.42 1.98
C CYS A 120 40.52 20.93 2.11
N THR A 121 40.93 21.36 3.30
CA THR A 121 41.18 22.78 3.62
C THR A 121 42.30 23.39 2.80
N ALA A 122 43.29 22.61 2.37
CA ALA A 122 44.44 23.08 1.60
C ALA A 122 44.03 23.70 0.25
N CYS A 123 42.94 23.22 -0.35
CA CYS A 123 42.45 23.69 -1.65
C CYS A 123 41.11 24.43 -1.55
N HIS A 124 40.22 23.96 -0.68
CA HIS A 124 38.85 24.51 -0.57
C HIS A 124 38.68 25.49 0.59
N ASN A 125 39.74 25.75 1.35
CA ASN A 125 39.73 26.52 2.59
C ASN A 125 38.96 25.81 3.73
N ALA A 126 39.19 26.26 4.97
CA ALA A 126 38.55 25.66 6.15
C ALA A 126 37.02 25.82 6.12
N ASP A 127 36.55 26.98 5.66
CA ASP A 127 35.12 27.30 5.57
C ASP A 127 34.49 26.89 4.23
N GLY A 128 35.24 26.23 3.33
CA GLY A 128 34.75 25.87 1.99
C GLY A 128 34.71 27.03 1.00
N ASN A 129 35.21 28.22 1.35
CA ASN A 129 35.32 29.37 0.44
C ASN A 129 36.74 29.47 -0.11
N SER A 130 37.01 28.72 -1.19
CA SER A 130 38.27 28.81 -1.92
C SER A 130 38.56 30.23 -2.41
N MET A 131 39.83 30.65 -2.29
CA MET A 131 40.36 31.92 -2.82
C MET A 131 40.93 31.78 -4.24
N VAL A 132 41.20 30.55 -4.68
CA VAL A 132 41.78 30.26 -6.00
C VAL A 132 40.63 29.96 -6.98
N PRO A 133 40.46 30.71 -8.09
CA PRO A 133 39.34 30.52 -9.02
C PRO A 133 39.25 29.11 -9.63
N MET A 134 40.38 28.40 -9.70
CA MET A 134 40.46 27.03 -10.20
C MET A 134 39.79 26.00 -9.28
N TYR A 135 39.71 26.28 -7.97
CA TYR A 135 39.11 25.39 -6.99
C TYR A 135 37.70 25.87 -6.63
N PRO A 136 36.68 25.00 -6.77
CA PRO A 136 35.31 25.38 -6.50
C PRO A 136 35.09 25.68 -5.01
N LYS A 137 34.17 26.60 -4.73
CA LYS A 137 33.64 26.83 -3.39
C LYS A 137 32.68 25.69 -3.03
N LEU A 138 32.85 25.13 -1.83
CA LEU A 138 32.02 24.07 -1.28
C LEU A 138 30.99 24.61 -0.28
N ALA A 139 31.24 25.80 0.27
CA ALA A 139 30.40 26.40 1.30
C ALA A 139 28.96 26.60 0.84
N GLY A 140 28.00 26.10 1.62
CA GLY A 140 26.57 26.27 1.35
C GLY A 140 26.04 25.45 0.17
N GLN A 141 26.84 24.55 -0.38
CA GLN A 141 26.41 23.67 -1.46
C GLN A 141 25.48 22.57 -0.93
N HIS A 142 24.54 22.10 -1.75
CA HIS A 142 23.62 21.04 -1.36
C HIS A 142 24.37 19.76 -0.97
N ALA A 143 24.07 19.21 0.21
CA ALA A 143 24.73 18.00 0.72
C ALA A 143 24.66 16.84 -0.29
N ALA A 144 23.48 16.57 -0.86
CA ALA A 144 23.32 15.52 -1.86
C ALA A 144 24.19 15.72 -3.11
N TYR A 145 24.42 16.97 -3.53
CA TYR A 145 25.32 17.27 -4.64
C TYR A 145 26.77 16.97 -4.27
N LEU A 146 27.21 17.40 -3.08
CA LEU A 146 28.57 17.14 -2.59
C LEU A 146 28.85 15.65 -2.44
N GLU A 147 27.88 14.88 -1.92
CA GLU A 147 27.99 13.43 -1.83
C GLU A 147 28.16 12.78 -3.20
N ASN A 148 27.27 13.12 -4.14
CA ASN A 148 27.31 12.57 -5.49
C ASN A 148 28.59 12.96 -6.22
N ALA A 149 29.07 14.20 -6.04
CA ALA A 149 30.32 14.65 -6.62
C ALA A 149 31.53 13.88 -6.06
N LEU A 150 31.61 13.72 -4.74
CA LEU A 150 32.70 12.97 -4.10
C LEU A 150 32.69 11.49 -4.51
N LYS A 151 31.53 10.85 -4.54
CA LYS A 151 31.36 9.48 -5.05
C LYS A 151 31.82 9.39 -6.51
N ALA A 152 31.40 10.32 -7.36
CA ALA A 152 31.81 10.35 -8.75
C ALA A 152 33.32 10.55 -8.96
N TYR A 153 34.01 11.30 -8.09
CA TYR A 153 35.47 11.39 -8.12
C TYR A 153 36.15 10.11 -7.63
N ARG A 154 35.65 9.52 -6.53
CA ARG A 154 36.17 8.26 -5.97
C ARG A 154 36.05 7.11 -6.98
N ASP A 155 34.90 7.02 -7.62
CA ASP A 155 34.54 5.93 -8.54
C ASP A 155 35.05 6.19 -9.97
N GLY A 156 35.76 7.30 -10.20
CA GLY A 156 36.37 7.65 -11.48
C GLY A 156 35.38 8.06 -12.58
N GLN A 157 34.14 8.39 -12.23
CA GLN A 157 33.12 8.87 -13.16
C GLN A 157 33.37 10.32 -13.63
N ARG A 158 34.06 11.13 -12.81
CA ARG A 158 34.55 12.45 -13.20
C ARG A 158 36.01 12.37 -13.62
N THR A 159 36.29 12.61 -14.90
CA THR A 159 37.63 12.49 -15.49
C THR A 159 38.05 13.79 -16.20
N GLY A 160 39.36 13.93 -16.43
CA GLY A 160 39.94 15.02 -17.22
C GLY A 160 40.09 16.35 -16.47
N GLY A 161 40.94 17.24 -17.00
CA GLY A 161 41.21 18.55 -16.42
C GLY A 161 41.54 18.48 -14.92
N ASN A 162 40.86 19.31 -14.13
CA ASN A 162 41.09 19.41 -12.67
C ASN A 162 40.50 18.22 -11.89
N ALA A 163 39.72 17.34 -12.51
CA ALA A 163 39.23 16.13 -11.86
C ALA A 163 40.36 15.17 -11.46
N ALA A 164 41.46 15.17 -12.24
CA ALA A 164 42.65 14.37 -11.93
C ALA A 164 43.31 14.76 -10.59
N ILE A 165 43.12 16.00 -10.15
CA ILE A 165 43.64 16.50 -8.86
C ILE A 165 42.75 16.00 -7.70
N MET A 166 41.43 15.97 -7.89
CA MET A 166 40.48 15.61 -6.82
C MET A 166 40.27 14.09 -6.67
N ALA A 167 40.37 13.32 -7.76
CA ALA A 167 40.21 11.86 -7.74
C ALA A 167 41.04 11.12 -6.67
N PRO A 168 42.36 11.36 -6.51
CA PRO A 168 43.15 10.70 -5.46
C PRO A 168 42.70 11.09 -4.05
N MET A 169 42.17 12.30 -3.86
CA MET A 169 41.68 12.79 -2.57
C MET A 169 40.38 12.08 -2.16
N ALA A 170 39.53 11.77 -3.13
CA ALA A 170 38.27 11.07 -2.89
C ALA A 170 38.43 9.55 -2.75
N LYS A 171 39.52 8.97 -3.28
CA LYS A 171 39.73 7.52 -3.37
C LYS A 171 39.75 6.78 -2.02
N GLY A 172 40.21 7.45 -0.97
CA GLY A 172 40.29 6.87 0.39
C GLY A 172 39.05 7.08 1.25
N LEU A 173 37.99 7.71 0.73
CA LEU A 173 36.81 8.06 1.53
C LEU A 173 35.76 6.95 1.50
N SER A 174 35.30 6.55 2.69
CA SER A 174 34.12 5.70 2.84
C SER A 174 32.84 6.47 2.49
N ASP A 175 31.74 5.77 2.23
CA ASP A 175 30.44 6.42 2.00
C ASP A 175 30.00 7.29 3.19
N GLN A 176 30.32 6.86 4.41
CA GLN A 176 30.03 7.64 5.62
C GLN A 176 30.90 8.89 5.72
N ASP A 177 32.20 8.80 5.40
CA ASP A 177 33.08 9.98 5.35
C ASP A 177 32.55 11.01 4.35
N ILE A 178 32.09 10.54 3.17
CA ILE A 178 31.52 11.40 2.13
C ILE A 178 30.26 12.10 2.63
N ALA A 179 29.33 11.37 3.26
CA ALA A 179 28.12 11.95 3.83
C ALA A 179 28.45 12.99 4.92
N ASN A 180 29.41 12.68 5.80
CA ASN A 180 29.84 13.58 6.86
C ASN A 180 30.48 14.87 6.30
N LEU A 181 31.37 14.76 5.32
CA LEU A 181 31.99 15.90 4.65
C LEU A 181 30.97 16.77 3.91
N ALA A 182 30.01 16.13 3.23
CA ALA A 182 28.92 16.83 2.56
C ALA A 182 28.03 17.58 3.54
N ALA A 183 27.66 16.97 4.67
CA ALA A 183 26.90 17.62 5.73
C ALA A 183 27.67 18.83 6.29
N TYR A 184 28.97 18.69 6.55
CA TYR A 184 29.81 19.78 7.07
C TYR A 184 29.87 20.98 6.13
N TYR A 185 30.20 20.78 4.85
CA TYR A 185 30.35 21.89 3.89
C TYR A 185 29.02 22.52 3.51
N SER A 186 27.93 21.75 3.48
CA SER A 186 26.59 22.28 3.18
C SER A 186 26.08 23.28 4.21
N GLN A 187 26.56 23.19 5.45
CA GLN A 187 26.18 24.09 6.54
C GLN A 187 27.06 25.35 6.61
N GLN A 188 28.14 25.41 5.83
CA GLN A 188 29.01 26.60 5.83
C GLN A 188 28.34 27.76 5.12
N LYS A 189 28.66 28.98 5.54
CA LYS A 189 28.16 30.20 4.92
C LYS A 189 28.93 30.49 3.63
N ALA A 190 28.23 30.48 2.50
CA ALA A 190 28.77 30.93 1.22
C ALA A 190 29.12 32.43 1.26
N LYS A 191 30.26 32.79 0.67
CA LYS A 191 30.77 34.16 0.56
C LYS A 191 31.05 34.56 -0.87
#